data_AF-A0A8T5NIF0-F1
#
_entry.id   AF-A0A8T5NIF0-F1
#
_cell.length_a   1.000
_cell.length_b   1.000
_cell.length_c   1.000
_cell.angle_alpha   90.00
_cell.angle_beta   90.00
_cell.angle_gamma   90.00
#
_symmetry.space_group_name_H-M   'P 1'
#
loop_
_entity.id
_entity.type
_entity.pdbx_description
1 polymer ?
#
loop_
_entity_poly.entity_id
_entity_poly.type
_entity_poly.pdbx_seq_one_letter_code
_entity_poly.pdbx_strand_id
1 'polypeptide(L)'
;MNWKVNLKSLIILSVACMIIFIPSSAGQKTLSEFEAPDFENVRLLNYNVDARSNYDYFWTAMSPSKYITPDDPIIRYFANNTDEIQIDYKSDSTDYWQNPDYTLMIGQGDCEDEAFVWVSIHRAKGHKAIVVGGYLYFDDGTYIRDIWYEYA
;
A
#
# COMPACT_ATOMS: atom_id res chain seq x y z
N MET A 1 20.22 -56.29 -19.64
CA MET A 1 20.41 -54.86 -19.30
C MET A 1 20.11 -54.71 -17.82
N ASN A 2 21.13 -54.68 -16.96
CA ASN A 2 20.98 -54.69 -15.50
C ASN A 2 21.08 -53.25 -14.96
N TRP A 3 19.95 -52.64 -14.66
CA TRP A 3 19.88 -51.33 -14.01
C TRP A 3 20.00 -51.53 -12.49
N LYS A 4 21.22 -51.43 -11.96
CA LYS A 4 21.44 -51.31 -10.50
C LYS A 4 21.13 -49.87 -10.10
N VAL A 5 19.90 -49.60 -9.70
CA VAL A 5 19.54 -48.31 -9.10
C VAL A 5 20.23 -48.20 -7.74
N ASN A 6 21.10 -47.19 -7.58
CA ASN A 6 21.82 -46.94 -6.35
C ASN A 6 20.84 -46.40 -5.31
N LEU A 7 20.69 -47.11 -4.18
CA LEU A 7 19.79 -46.76 -3.08
C LEU A 7 20.01 -45.31 -2.59
N LYS A 8 21.24 -44.80 -2.67
CA LYS A 8 21.56 -43.39 -2.35
C LYS A 8 20.87 -42.40 -3.28
N SER A 9 20.79 -42.71 -4.57
CA SER A 9 20.12 -41.86 -5.56
C SER A 9 18.61 -41.84 -5.37
N LEU A 10 18.01 -42.95 -4.92
CA LEU A 10 16.59 -43.04 -4.57
C LEU A 10 16.25 -42.18 -3.34
N ILE A 11 17.11 -42.20 -2.31
CA ILE A 11 16.91 -41.40 -1.09
C ILE A 11 17.03 -39.90 -1.39
N ILE A 12 18.02 -39.49 -2.19
CA ILE A 12 18.19 -38.08 -2.57
C ILE A 12 16.98 -37.58 -3.36
N LEU A 13 16.45 -38.40 -4.30
CA LEU A 13 15.28 -38.03 -5.08
C LEU A 13 14.02 -37.92 -4.21
N SER A 14 13.85 -38.80 -3.21
CA SER A 14 12.68 -38.74 -2.32
C SER A 14 12.71 -37.53 -1.40
N VAL A 15 13.89 -37.14 -0.88
CA VAL A 15 14.05 -35.94 -0.05
C VAL A 15 13.85 -34.68 -0.89
N ALA A 16 14.36 -34.64 -2.12
CA ALA A 16 14.15 -33.53 -3.03
C ALA A 16 12.66 -33.34 -3.37
N CYS A 17 11.92 -34.43 -3.62
CA CYS A 17 10.47 -34.34 -3.84
C CYS A 17 9.71 -33.84 -2.61
N MET A 18 10.12 -34.19 -1.39
CA MET A 18 9.45 -33.69 -0.18
C MET A 18 9.65 -32.18 0.04
N ILE A 19 10.78 -31.61 -0.38
CA ILE A 19 11.06 -30.17 -0.25
C ILE A 19 10.23 -29.36 -1.25
N ILE A 20 9.96 -29.90 -2.44
CA ILE A 20 9.13 -29.23 -3.47
C ILE A 20 7.64 -29.22 -3.10
N PHE A 21 7.21 -30.14 -2.22
CA PHE A 21 5.83 -30.24 -1.73
C PHE A 21 5.61 -29.62 -0.35
N ILE A 22 6.53 -28.79 0.16
CA ILE A 22 6.18 -27.92 1.28
C ILE A 22 5.25 -26.86 0.68
N PRO A 23 3.93 -26.89 0.94
CA PRO A 23 3.10 -25.78 0.54
C PRO A 23 3.69 -24.55 1.23
N SER A 24 4.14 -23.59 0.44
CA SER A 24 4.46 -22.25 0.89
C SER A 24 3.16 -21.55 1.26
N SER A 25 2.41 -22.13 2.20
CA SER A 25 1.30 -21.49 2.91
C SER A 25 1.88 -20.70 4.07
N ALA A 26 2.94 -19.91 3.82
CA ALA A 26 3.17 -18.73 4.63
C ALA A 26 1.94 -17.86 4.36
N GLY A 27 0.97 -17.94 5.28
CA GLY A 27 -0.39 -17.46 5.05
C GLY A 27 -0.37 -16.00 4.63
N GLN A 28 -0.74 -15.73 3.38
CA GLN A 28 -1.35 -14.47 3.03
C GLN A 28 -2.67 -14.42 3.82
N LYS A 29 -2.62 -13.81 5.00
CA LYS A 29 -3.84 -13.37 5.66
C LYS A 29 -4.42 -12.29 4.77
N THR A 30 -5.51 -12.60 4.09
CA THR A 30 -6.32 -11.59 3.43
C THR A 30 -6.77 -10.58 4.49
N LEU A 31 -6.76 -9.30 4.16
CA LEU A 31 -7.12 -8.19 5.06
C LEU A 31 -8.46 -8.39 5.77
N SER A 32 -9.34 -9.25 5.25
CA SER A 32 -10.59 -9.69 5.87
C SER A 32 -10.44 -10.40 7.23
N GLU A 33 -9.25 -10.89 7.57
CA GLU A 33 -8.96 -11.54 8.87
C GLU A 33 -8.27 -10.63 9.89
N PHE A 34 -7.88 -9.41 9.49
CA PHE A 34 -7.44 -8.40 10.45
C PHE A 34 -8.69 -7.67 10.93
N GLU A 35 -8.95 -7.70 12.24
CA GLU A 35 -9.88 -6.75 12.84
C GLU A 35 -9.40 -5.34 12.45
N ALA A 36 -10.20 -4.65 11.62
CA ALA A 36 -9.90 -3.29 11.23
C ALA A 36 -9.64 -2.47 12.50
N PRO A 37 -8.62 -1.59 12.51
CA PRO A 37 -8.37 -0.77 13.68
C PRO A 37 -9.62 0.03 14.05
N ASP A 38 -9.89 0.18 15.34
CA ASP A 38 -11.02 0.98 15.81
C ASP A 38 -10.77 2.47 15.50
N PHE A 39 -11.56 3.01 14.56
CA PHE A 39 -11.54 4.42 14.18
C PHE A 39 -12.46 5.30 15.06
N GLU A 40 -13.31 4.73 15.94
CA GLU A 40 -14.34 5.48 16.68
C GLU A 40 -13.75 6.60 17.56
N ASN A 41 -12.52 6.41 18.04
CA ASN A 41 -11.83 7.34 18.93
C ASN A 41 -10.66 8.08 18.27
N VAL A 42 -10.38 7.80 16.99
CA VAL A 42 -9.31 8.51 16.27
C VAL A 42 -9.90 9.77 15.66
N ARG A 43 -9.35 10.92 16.07
CA ARG A 43 -9.63 12.18 15.37
C ARG A 43 -8.91 12.14 14.05
N LEU A 44 -9.67 11.97 12.96
CA LEU A 44 -9.12 12.05 11.62
C LEU A 44 -8.34 13.36 11.46
N LEU A 45 -7.05 13.26 11.17
CA LEU A 45 -6.17 14.41 11.16
C LEU A 45 -6.63 15.37 10.06
N ASN A 46 -6.86 16.65 10.37
CA ASN A 46 -7.26 17.68 9.39
C ASN A 46 -8.56 17.40 8.59
N TYR A 47 -9.41 16.46 9.03
CA TYR A 47 -10.67 16.18 8.35
C TYR A 47 -11.74 17.19 8.78
N ASN A 48 -11.98 18.21 7.94
CA ASN A 48 -13.07 19.16 8.11
C ASN A 48 -14.12 18.95 7.01
N VAL A 49 -15.27 18.36 7.38
CA VAL A 49 -16.39 18.06 6.47
C VAL A 49 -16.93 19.32 5.79
N ASP A 50 -16.90 20.46 6.48
CA ASP A 50 -17.40 21.74 5.98
C ASP A 50 -16.42 22.44 5.03
N ALA A 51 -15.12 22.11 5.12
CA ALA A 51 -14.08 22.66 4.26
C ALA A 51 -14.08 22.10 2.83
N ARG A 52 -14.90 21.07 2.55
CA ARG A 52 -15.15 20.55 1.19
C ARG A 52 -15.68 21.62 0.22
N SER A 53 -16.15 22.77 0.71
CA SER A 53 -16.75 23.83 -0.10
C SER A 53 -15.78 24.87 -0.68
N ASN A 54 -14.50 24.90 -0.25
CA ASN A 54 -13.50 25.86 -0.74
C ASN A 54 -12.51 25.20 -1.72
N TYR A 55 -12.98 24.99 -2.94
CA TYR A 55 -12.28 24.29 -4.03
C TYR A 55 -11.07 25.03 -4.63
N ASP A 56 -10.78 26.28 -4.21
CA ASP A 56 -9.69 27.10 -4.79
C ASP A 56 -8.27 26.76 -4.28
N TYR A 57 -8.13 25.81 -3.36
CA TYR A 57 -6.83 25.46 -2.75
C TYR A 57 -6.19 24.15 -3.22
N PHE A 58 -6.86 23.39 -4.11
CA PHE A 58 -6.53 21.97 -4.33
C PHE A 58 -5.70 21.67 -5.58
N TRP A 59 -5.57 22.60 -6.53
CA TRP A 59 -4.90 22.32 -7.83
C TRP A 59 -3.38 22.15 -7.78
N THR A 60 -2.80 22.27 -6.61
CA THR A 60 -1.51 21.74 -6.23
C THR A 60 -1.61 21.72 -4.72
N ALA A 61 -1.49 20.59 -4.00
CA ALA A 61 -1.01 20.79 -2.65
C ALA A 61 0.36 21.43 -2.83
N MET A 62 0.48 22.72 -2.53
CA MET A 62 1.77 23.40 -2.44
C MET A 62 2.67 22.69 -1.41
N SER A 63 2.14 21.71 -0.66
CA SER A 63 2.84 20.90 0.31
C SER A 63 2.19 19.51 0.45
N PRO A 64 2.44 18.55 -0.46
CA PRO A 64 1.98 17.16 -0.31
C PRO A 64 2.47 16.54 1.00
N SER A 65 3.60 17.05 1.52
CA SER A 65 4.14 16.70 2.84
C SER A 65 3.17 16.87 4.01
N LYS A 66 2.11 17.69 3.88
CA LYS A 66 1.09 17.84 4.93
C LYS A 66 0.21 16.60 5.12
N TYR A 67 0.12 15.76 4.08
CA TYR A 67 -0.63 14.51 4.09
C TYR A 67 0.24 13.32 4.50
N ILE A 68 1.53 13.55 4.77
CA ILE A 68 2.45 12.50 5.20
C ILE A 68 2.49 12.43 6.72
N THR A 69 1.83 11.43 7.29
CA THR A 69 1.51 11.34 8.72
C THR A 69 2.08 10.06 9.38
N PRO A 70 3.41 9.83 9.36
CA PRO A 70 4.01 8.60 9.90
C PRO A 70 3.84 8.42 11.42
N ASP A 71 3.55 9.49 12.14
CA ASP A 71 3.32 9.48 13.58
C ASP A 71 1.86 9.23 13.96
N ASP A 72 0.95 9.18 12.98
CA ASP A 72 -0.46 8.89 13.21
C ASP A 72 -0.64 7.46 13.78
N PRO A 73 -1.43 7.27 14.85
CA PRO A 73 -1.62 5.95 15.46
C PRO A 73 -2.16 4.88 14.51
N ILE A 74 -3.05 5.23 13.59
CA ILE A 74 -3.59 4.30 12.58
C ILE A 74 -2.47 3.92 11.62
N ILE A 75 -1.69 4.88 11.14
CA ILE A 75 -0.56 4.61 10.25
C ILE A 75 0.47 3.71 10.92
N ARG A 76 0.79 3.96 12.20
CA ARG A 76 1.68 3.08 12.98
C ARG A 76 1.09 1.69 13.19
N TYR A 77 -0.22 1.57 13.35
CA TYR A 77 -0.88 0.27 13.43
C TYR A 77 -0.66 -0.52 12.13
N PHE A 78 -0.98 0.06 10.98
CA PHE A 78 -0.77 -0.61 9.69
C PHE A 78 0.72 -0.90 9.43
N ALA A 79 1.61 0.04 9.75
CA ALA A 79 3.05 -0.15 9.63
C ALA A 79 3.59 -1.33 10.47
N ASN A 80 2.99 -1.65 11.61
CA ASN A 80 3.44 -2.74 12.47
C ASN A 80 2.73 -4.08 12.20
N ASN A 81 1.56 -4.07 11.56
CA ASN A 81 0.68 -5.24 11.48
C ASN A 81 0.41 -5.72 10.06
N THR A 82 0.77 -4.96 9.02
CA THR A 82 0.60 -5.40 7.64
C THR A 82 1.76 -5.05 6.71
N ASP A 83 1.94 -5.91 5.71
CA ASP A 83 2.83 -5.72 4.57
C ASP A 83 2.08 -5.42 3.27
N GLU A 84 0.76 -5.69 3.23
CA GLU A 84 -0.10 -5.45 2.06
C GLU A 84 -1.35 -4.68 2.48
N ILE A 85 -1.71 -3.66 1.70
CA ILE A 85 -2.92 -2.88 1.90
C ILE A 85 -3.61 -2.79 0.55
N GLN A 86 -4.87 -3.20 0.52
CA GLN A 86 -5.72 -3.02 -0.65
C GLN A 86 -6.50 -1.71 -0.48
N ILE A 87 -6.30 -0.79 -1.43
CA ILE A 87 -7.10 0.43 -1.58
C ILE A 87 -7.81 0.30 -2.93
N ASP A 88 -9.13 0.33 -2.93
CA ASP A 88 -9.91 0.24 -4.15
C ASP A 88 -9.87 1.59 -4.88
N TYR A 89 -9.41 1.58 -6.12
CA TYR A 89 -9.31 2.80 -6.92
C TYR A 89 -10.69 3.42 -7.13
N LYS A 90 -10.80 4.70 -6.79
CA LYS A 90 -12.01 5.50 -7.00
C LYS A 90 -11.64 6.89 -7.43
N SER A 91 -11.71 7.14 -8.74
CA SER A 91 -11.58 8.49 -9.28
C SER A 91 -12.60 9.41 -8.63
N ASP A 92 -12.16 10.53 -8.12
CA ASP A 92 -13.07 11.62 -7.81
C ASP A 92 -13.21 12.57 -9.02
N SER A 93 -14.25 13.41 -8.99
CA SER A 93 -14.47 14.41 -10.05
C SER A 93 -13.87 15.77 -9.69
N THR A 94 -13.15 15.88 -8.57
CA THR A 94 -12.81 17.15 -7.91
C THR A 94 -11.34 17.31 -7.52
N ASP A 95 -10.46 16.33 -7.79
CA ASP A 95 -9.04 16.26 -7.41
C ASP A 95 -8.87 16.52 -5.90
N TYR A 96 -9.66 15.80 -5.08
CA TYR A 96 -9.73 15.93 -3.62
C TYR A 96 -8.77 14.97 -2.92
N TRP A 97 -7.74 15.55 -2.32
CA TRP A 97 -6.72 14.78 -1.61
C TRP A 97 -7.16 14.43 -0.19
N GLN A 98 -7.13 13.14 0.11
CA GLN A 98 -7.51 12.55 1.37
C GLN A 98 -6.32 12.41 2.33
N ASN A 99 -6.61 12.44 3.62
CA ASN A 99 -5.60 12.05 4.61
C ASN A 99 -5.47 10.52 4.65
N PRO A 100 -4.26 9.98 4.86
CA PRO A 100 -4.01 8.54 4.88
C PRO A 100 -4.91 7.73 5.81
N ASP A 101 -5.19 8.25 7.00
CA ASP A 101 -6.08 7.62 7.98
C ASP A 101 -7.51 7.47 7.45
N TYR A 102 -8.03 8.51 6.77
CA TYR A 102 -9.33 8.48 6.13
C TYR A 102 -9.36 7.50 4.95
N THR A 103 -8.33 7.52 4.08
CA THR A 103 -8.20 6.57 2.96
C THR A 103 -8.21 5.12 3.45
N LEU A 104 -7.46 4.82 4.52
CA LEU A 104 -7.46 3.51 5.16
C LEU A 104 -8.80 3.14 5.80
N MET A 105 -9.52 4.11 6.37
CA MET A 105 -10.84 3.91 6.96
C MET A 105 -11.88 3.50 5.92
N ILE A 106 -11.89 4.15 4.76
CA ILE A 106 -12.88 3.89 3.70
C ILE A 106 -12.42 2.84 2.68
N GLY A 107 -11.13 2.48 2.69
CA GLY A 107 -10.53 1.52 1.76
C GLY A 107 -10.58 1.95 0.30
N GLN A 108 -10.69 3.25 0.04
CA GLN A 108 -10.89 3.84 -1.29
C GLN A 108 -10.08 5.12 -1.44
N GLY A 109 -9.52 5.33 -2.63
CA GLY A 109 -8.77 6.53 -2.98
C GLY A 109 -8.34 6.48 -4.44
N ASP A 110 -7.80 7.58 -4.96
CA ASP A 110 -7.11 7.60 -6.25
C ASP A 110 -5.58 7.65 -6.04
N CYS A 111 -4.83 8.08 -7.06
CA CYS A 111 -3.38 7.92 -7.11
C CYS A 111 -2.64 8.66 -5.98
N GLU A 112 -3.05 9.88 -5.65
CA GLU A 112 -2.46 10.66 -4.56
C GLU A 112 -2.74 10.07 -3.19
N ASP A 113 -3.97 9.61 -2.97
CA ASP A 113 -4.45 9.09 -1.69
C ASP A 113 -3.67 7.83 -1.33
N GLU A 114 -3.53 6.93 -2.31
CA GLU A 114 -2.72 5.73 -2.18
C GLU A 114 -1.24 6.07 -1.94
N ALA A 115 -0.68 7.04 -2.67
CA ALA A 115 0.70 7.46 -2.48
C ALA A 115 0.94 8.05 -1.07
N PHE A 116 -0.01 8.82 -0.51
CA PHE A 116 0.11 9.35 0.84
C PHE A 116 0.07 8.25 1.90
N VAL A 117 -0.80 7.25 1.74
CA VAL A 117 -0.85 6.09 2.62
C VAL A 117 0.49 5.38 2.65
N TRP A 118 1.01 4.99 1.48
CA TRP A 118 2.25 4.21 1.40
C TRP A 118 3.46 4.98 1.93
N VAL A 119 3.61 6.26 1.59
CA VAL A 119 4.73 7.06 2.10
C VAL A 119 4.65 7.22 3.61
N SER A 120 3.45 7.42 4.17
CA SER A 120 3.26 7.54 5.62
C SER A 120 3.63 6.24 6.34
N ILE A 121 3.19 5.10 5.80
CA ILE A 121 3.50 3.77 6.36
C ILE A 121 4.98 3.45 6.27
N HIS A 122 5.62 3.67 5.11
CA HIS A 122 7.03 3.40 4.94
C HIS A 122 7.90 4.28 5.84
N ARG A 123 7.54 5.55 6.01
CA ARG A 123 8.21 6.42 6.98
C ARG A 123 7.99 5.99 8.42
N ALA A 124 6.79 5.50 8.78
CA ALA A 124 6.53 4.91 10.10
C ALA A 124 7.36 3.64 10.36
N LYS A 125 7.63 2.84 9.32
CA LYS A 125 8.57 1.70 9.34
C LYS A 125 10.06 2.13 9.41
N GLY A 126 10.35 3.43 9.34
CA GLY A 126 11.71 3.98 9.37
C GLY A 126 12.41 4.03 8.01
N HIS A 127 11.68 3.79 6.92
CA HIS A 127 12.21 3.92 5.57
C HIS A 127 12.14 5.37 5.08
N LYS A 128 13.04 5.71 4.16
CA LYS A 128 12.93 6.93 3.38
C LYS A 128 11.99 6.67 2.19
N ALA A 129 10.86 7.36 2.19
CA ALA A 129 9.91 7.33 1.10
C ALA A 129 9.43 8.74 0.77
N ILE A 130 9.09 8.99 -0.49
CA ILE A 130 8.61 10.28 -1.00
C ILE A 130 7.41 10.08 -1.92
N VAL A 131 6.58 11.10 -2.02
CA VAL A 131 5.54 11.20 -3.06
C VAL A 131 6.16 11.88 -4.26
N VAL A 132 5.95 11.32 -5.45
CA VAL A 132 6.41 11.85 -6.72
C VAL A 132 5.18 12.10 -7.58
N GLY A 133 5.12 13.30 -8.16
CA GLY A 133 4.12 13.64 -9.18
C GLY A 133 4.81 13.83 -10.52
N GLY A 134 4.22 13.30 -11.58
CA GLY A 134 4.80 13.39 -12.92
C GLY A 134 3.83 13.01 -14.04
N TYR A 135 4.40 12.66 -15.18
CA TYR A 135 3.68 12.21 -16.36
C TYR A 135 4.17 10.84 -16.78
N LEU A 136 3.24 9.93 -17.01
CA LEU A 136 3.51 8.64 -17.65
C LEU A 136 3.23 8.78 -19.14
N TYR A 137 4.25 8.54 -19.96
CA TYR A 137 4.15 8.56 -21.42
C TYR A 137 3.99 7.14 -21.95
N PHE A 138 3.08 6.96 -22.90
CA PHE A 138 2.83 5.69 -23.57
C PHE A 138 3.43 5.67 -24.98
N ASP A 139 3.63 4.47 -25.53
CA ASP A 139 4.26 4.26 -26.84
C ASP A 139 3.49 4.92 -28.00
N ASP A 140 2.19 5.17 -27.84
CA ASP A 140 1.34 5.85 -28.82
C ASP A 140 1.46 7.40 -28.76
N GLY A 141 2.31 7.92 -27.89
CA GLY A 141 2.54 9.35 -27.67
C GLY A 141 1.51 10.01 -26.76
N THR A 142 0.53 9.26 -26.23
CA THR A 142 -0.35 9.77 -25.18
C THR A 142 0.38 9.83 -23.83
N TYR A 143 -0.19 10.58 -22.89
CA TYR A 143 0.33 10.66 -21.53
C TYR A 143 -0.81 10.81 -20.52
N ILE A 144 -0.55 10.40 -19.28
CA ILE A 144 -1.39 10.72 -18.12
C ILE A 144 -0.56 11.43 -17.06
N ARG A 145 -1.20 12.34 -16.31
CA ARG A 145 -0.65 12.84 -15.04
C ARG A 145 -0.83 11.72 -14.02
N ASP A 146 0.20 11.46 -13.22
CA ASP A 146 0.13 10.44 -12.18
C ASP A 146 0.88 10.90 -10.92
N ILE A 147 0.53 10.30 -9.79
CA ILE A 147 1.15 10.48 -8.50
C ILE A 147 1.45 9.10 -7.93
N TRP A 148 2.70 8.85 -7.57
CA TRP A 148 3.13 7.56 -7.02
C TRP A 148 4.09 7.78 -5.85
N TYR A 149 4.49 6.69 -5.19
CA TYR A 149 5.52 6.73 -4.16
C TYR A 149 6.82 6.11 -4.64
N GLU A 150 7.95 6.63 -4.14
CA GLU A 150 9.28 6.07 -4.37
C GLU A 150 10.06 5.95 -3.06
N TYR A 151 10.97 4.97 -3.00
CA TYR A 151 12.00 4.93 -1.97
C TYR A 151 13.12 5.93 -2.29
N ALA A 152 13.65 6.61 -1.26
CA ALA A 152 14.66 7.65 -1.37
C ALA A 152 15.97 7.36 -0.61
#